data_AF-A0A654TS53-F1
#
_entry.id   AF-A0A654TS53-F1
#
_cell.length_a   1.000
_cell.length_b   1.000
_cell.length_c   1.000
_cell.angle_alpha   90.00
_cell.angle_beta   90.00
_cell.angle_gamma   90.00
#
_symmetry.space_group_name_H-M   'P 1'
#
loop_
_entity.id
_entity.type
_entity.pdbx_description
1 polymer ?
#
loop_
_entity_poly.entity_id
_entity_poly.type
_entity_poly.pdbx_seq_one_letter_code
_entity_poly.pdbx_strand_id
1 'polypeptide(L)' 'MAQPLTDCLDRYYARQADINVPSPPATPSTALLDQLPDTGLSARGRPLTELLRPAYHALTHHHNSAGG' A
#
# COMPACT_ATOMS: atom_id res chain seq x y z
N MET A 1 -26.12 -37.31 -13.14
CA MET A 1 -26.87 -36.88 -11.93
C MET A 1 -26.41 -35.46 -11.62
N ALA A 2 -27.33 -34.50 -11.57
CA ALA A 2 -26.99 -33.08 -11.42
C ALA A 2 -26.61 -32.78 -9.97
N GLN A 3 -25.47 -32.14 -9.74
CA GLN A 3 -25.06 -31.68 -8.42
C GLN A 3 -25.92 -30.46 -8.03
N PRO A 4 -26.39 -30.36 -6.78
CA PRO A 4 -27.19 -29.22 -6.35
C PRO A 4 -26.37 -27.93 -6.38
N LEU A 5 -27.01 -26.84 -6.81
CA LEU A 5 -26.37 -25.53 -6.97
C LEU A 5 -25.69 -25.04 -5.69
N THR A 6 -26.29 -25.33 -4.53
CA THR A 6 -25.75 -24.95 -3.22
C THR A 6 -24.35 -25.53 -3.00
N ASP A 7 -24.12 -26.80 -3.31
CA ASP A 7 -22.80 -27.44 -3.15
C ASP A 7 -21.76 -26.88 -4.11
N CYS A 8 -22.19 -26.47 -5.31
CA CYS A 8 -21.32 -25.82 -6.29
C CYS A 8 -20.86 -24.44 -5.79
N LEU A 9 -21.78 -23.67 -5.21
CA LEU A 9 -21.48 -22.34 -4.68
C LEU A 9 -20.60 -22.42 -3.44
N ASP A 10 -20.89 -23.34 -2.52
CA ASP A 10 -20.12 -23.50 -1.28
C ASP A 10 -18.65 -23.87 -1.59
N ARG A 11 -18.43 -24.78 -2.55
CA ARG A 11 -17.08 -25.13 -3.01
C ARG A 11 -16.36 -24.00 -3.74
N TYR A 12 -17.10 -23.15 -4.46
CA TYR A 12 -16.53 -22.01 -5.18
C TYR A 12 -16.05 -20.92 -4.22
N TYR A 13 -16.85 -20.61 -3.19
CA TYR A 13 -16.54 -19.58 -2.20
C TYR A 13 -15.67 -20.06 -1.05
N ALA A 14 -15.51 -21.38 -0.87
CA ALA A 14 -14.53 -21.93 0.04
C ALA A 14 -13.13 -21.39 -0.30
N ARG A 15 -12.39 -20.93 0.72
CA ARG A 15 -11.02 -20.43 0.58
C ARG A 15 -10.13 -21.55 0.01
N GLN A 16 -9.81 -21.46 -1.28
CA GLN A 16 -9.15 -22.55 -2.01
C GLN A 16 -7.65 -22.68 -1.73
N ALA A 17 -7.01 -21.60 -1.27
CA ALA A 17 -5.64 -21.61 -0.78
C ALA A 17 -5.43 -20.40 0.13
N ASP A 18 -4.37 -20.45 0.93
CA ASP A 18 -3.78 -19.24 1.48
C ASP A 18 -3.30 -18.37 0.32
N ILE A 19 -3.89 -17.18 0.18
CA ILE A 19 -3.40 -16.19 -0.76
C ILE A 19 -2.07 -15.72 -0.17
N ASN A 20 -0.96 -16.19 -0.74
CA ASN A 20 0.33 -15.57 -0.49
C ASN A 20 0.23 -14.14 -0.99
N VAL A 21 -0.01 -13.18 -0.09
CA VAL A 21 -0.02 -11.77 -0.43
C VAL A 21 1.42 -11.44 -0.83
N PRO A 22 1.71 -11.14 -2.11
CA PRO A 22 3.03 -10.68 -2.47
C PRO A 22 3.25 -9.38 -1.72
N SER A 23 4.17 -9.39 -0.75
CA SER A 23 4.60 -8.16 -0.09
C SER A 23 5.42 -7.39 -1.13
N PRO A 24 4.91 -6.28 -1.68
CA PRO A 24 5.70 -5.49 -2.61
C PRO A 24 7.00 -5.07 -1.89
N PRO A 25 8.11 -4.93 -2.63
CA PRO A 25 9.33 -4.39 -2.04
C PRO A 25 8.97 -3.08 -1.34
N ALA A 26 9.48 -2.89 -0.12
CA ALA A 26 9.22 -1.69 0.67
C ALA A 26 9.78 -0.47 -0.06
N THR A 27 8.99 0.09 -1.00
CA THR A 27 9.31 1.34 -1.64
C THR A 27 9.32 2.40 -0.54
N PRO A 28 10.43 3.11 -0.36
CA PRO A 28 10.50 4.13 0.68
C PRO A 28 9.39 5.13 0.40
N SER A 29 8.60 5.47 1.42
CA SER A 29 7.42 6.33 1.23
C SER A 29 7.78 7.70 0.66
N THR A 30 9.05 8.10 0.76
CA THR A 30 9.63 9.29 0.10
C THR A 30 9.73 9.17 -1.43
N ALA A 31 9.86 7.96 -1.99
CA ALA A 31 9.88 7.75 -3.45
C ALA A 31 8.52 8.08 -4.09
N LEU A 32 7.42 8.04 -3.34
CA LEU A 32 6.11 8.52 -3.83
C LEU A 32 6.12 10.03 -4.08
N LEU A 33 6.89 10.80 -3.30
CA LEU A 33 7.01 12.25 -3.49
C LEU A 33 7.73 12.58 -4.80
N ASP A 34 8.62 11.70 -5.26
CA ASP A 34 9.38 11.87 -6.50
C ASP A 34 8.53 11.53 -7.75
N GLN A 35 7.39 10.84 -7.58
CA GLN A 35 6.43 10.57 -8.65
C GLN A 35 5.36 11.65 -8.81
N LEU A 36 5.32 12.64 -7.91
CA LEU A 36 4.35 13.72 -8.01
C LEU A 36 4.69 14.60 -9.23
N PRO A 37 3.68 14.96 -10.05
CA PRO A 37 3.88 15.98 -11.06
C PRO A 37 4.30 17.29 -10.39
N ASP A 38 5.07 18.12 -11.10
CA ASP A 38 5.41 19.43 -10.56
C ASP A 38 4.13 20.23 -10.33
N THR A 39 3.80 20.44 -9.06
CA THR A 39 2.57 21.13 -8.64
C THR A 39 2.75 22.65 -8.63
N GLY A 40 3.98 23.16 -8.78
CA GLY A 40 4.30 24.57 -8.59
C GLY A 40 4.08 25.08 -7.16
N LEU A 41 3.76 24.20 -6.22
CA LEU A 41 3.51 24.55 -4.82
C LEU A 41 4.82 24.67 -4.07
N SER A 42 5.07 25.87 -3.57
CA SER A 42 6.24 26.20 -2.74
C SER A 42 5.78 26.81 -1.43
N ALA A 43 6.38 26.37 -0.32
CA ALA A 43 6.21 26.99 0.98
C ALA A 43 7.57 27.48 1.48
N ARG A 44 7.64 28.74 1.92
CA ARG A 44 8.90 29.40 2.33
C ARG A 44 10.03 29.27 1.29
N GLY A 45 9.69 29.28 0.00
CA GLY A 45 10.65 29.18 -1.10
C GLY A 45 11.21 27.77 -1.34
N ARG A 46 10.66 26.74 -0.70
CA ARG A 46 11.04 25.33 -0.87
C ARG A 46 9.92 24.56 -1.56
N PRO A 47 10.24 23.64 -2.49
CA PRO A 47 9.23 22.79 -3.10
C PRO A 47 8.55 21.93 -2.02
N LEU A 48 7.23 21.76 -2.15
CA LEU A 48 6.42 21.03 -1.18
C LEU A 48 6.94 19.60 -0.92
N THR A 49 7.47 18.93 -1.95
CA THR A 49 8.05 17.59 -1.85
C THR A 49 9.26 17.51 -0.92
N GLU A 50 10.14 18.53 -0.91
CA GLU A 50 11.28 18.59 0.01
C GLU A 50 10.82 18.75 1.46
N LEU A 51 9.77 19.56 1.68
CA LEU A 51 9.23 19.81 3.03
C LEU A 51 8.52 18.59 3.61
N LEU A 52 7.85 17.80 2.76
CA LEU A 52 7.10 16.60 3.18
C LEU A 52 7.99 15.38 3.40
N ARG A 53 9.17 15.33 2.78
CA ARG A 53 10.12 14.21 2.88
C ARG A 53 10.43 13.76 4.34
N PRO A 54 10.76 14.66 5.29
CA PRO A 54 11.00 14.25 6.69
C PRO A 54 9.74 13.71 7.39
N ALA A 55 8.54 14.26 7.10
CA ALA A 55 7.29 13.78 7.68
C ALA A 55 6.94 12.36 7.19
N TYR A 56 7.14 12.10 5.89
CA TYR A 56 6.95 10.77 5.31
C TYR A 56 7.94 9.75 5.86
N HIS A 57 9.19 10.14 6.12
CA HIS A 57 10.17 9.28 6.77
C HIS A 57 9.76 8.89 8.20
N ALA A 58 9.22 9.82 8.98
CA ALA A 58 8.70 9.54 10.32
C ALA A 58 7.50 8.58 10.29
N LEU A 59 6.63 8.71 9.29
CA LEU A 59 5.48 7.83 9.10
C LEU A 59 5.91 6.38 8.79
N THR A 60 6.91 6.19 7.93
CA THR A 60 7.46 4.85 7.63
C THR A 60 8.06 4.19 8.88
N HIS A 61 8.73 4.97 9.74
CA HIS A 61 9.32 4.45 10.97
C HIS A 61 8.25 3.98 11.97
N HIS A 62 7.14 4.72 12.09
CA HIS A 62 6.00 4.34 12.95
C HIS A 62 5.22 3.13 12.41
N HIS A 63 5.06 3.02 11.09
CA HIS A 63 4.47 1.84 10.44
C HIS A 63 5.27 0.57 10.74
N ASN A 64 6.61 0.64 10.73
CA ASN A 64 7.47 -0.52 10.99
C ASN A 64 7.47 -0.92 12.48
N SER A 65 7.21 0.02 13.40
CA SER A 65 7.14 -0.25 14.85
C SER A 65 5.79 -0.81 15.32
N ALA A 66 4.76 -0.81 14.46
CA ALA A 66 3.42 -1.30 14.80
C ALA A 66 3.20 -2.80 14.50
N GLY A 67 4.22 -3.49 13.98
CA GLY A 67 4.18 -4.90 13.60
C GLY A 67 5.08 -5.83 14.43
N GLY A 68 5.41 -5.46 15.67
CA GLY A 68 6.24 -6.24 16.60
C GLY A 68 5.44 -7.04 17.61
#